data_AF-A0AAW2M969-F1
#
_entry.id   AF-A0AAW2M969-F1
#
_cell.length_a   1.000
_cell.length_b   1.000
_cell.length_c   1.000
_cell.angle_alpha   90.00
_cell.angle_beta   90.00
_cell.angle_gamma   90.00
#
_symmetry.space_group_name_H-M   'P 1'
#
loop_
_entity.id
_entity.type
_entity.pdbx_description
1 polymer ?
#
loop_
_entity_poly.entity_id
_entity_poly.type
_entity_poly.pdbx_seq_one_letter_code
_entity_poly.pdbx_strand_id
1 'polypeptide(L)'
;MDKKPCKIMWDVPWEEVMALELAKAGYPSPSHLIVHLKSFRRGESFVRVIKCNTEQVSEEGQPQAVRVCSVVRKMWKAHQTYMKQVPSGQRHVSSFNEVDVTESHKQHRAIITSTTISSSGSVSNEQKLVEHSINFARIWSSDRESKGRCTLCRKQSLDSDEICSIWRPVCPDGYVSIGDIARSGSHPPNVAAIYRKSEMFAFPVGYDLVWRNCFDDYRSPVSIWHPRAPQGYVALGCVAVPSFSEPELDYVYCIAESICEETTFEQQKIWSAPDSYPWACHITKRIVMLFTLLP
;
A
#
# COMPACT_ATOMS: atom_id res chain seq x y z
N MET A 1 1.16 34.62 -32.79
CA MET A 1 0.09 34.39 -31.80
C MET A 1 0.74 33.84 -30.55
N ASP A 2 0.92 34.68 -29.53
CA ASP A 2 1.49 34.28 -28.25
C ASP A 2 0.57 33.28 -27.55
N LYS A 3 0.91 31.99 -27.57
CA LYS A 3 0.28 30.99 -26.70
C LYS A 3 0.73 31.29 -25.26
N LYS A 4 0.02 32.21 -24.61
CA LYS A 4 0.15 32.50 -23.17
C LYS A 4 0.17 31.17 -22.40
N PRO A 5 1.04 31.00 -21.39
CA PRO A 5 1.02 29.80 -20.57
C PRO A 5 -0.35 29.65 -19.92
N CYS A 6 -0.98 28.49 -20.11
CA CYS A 6 -2.27 28.17 -19.51
C CYS A 6 -2.14 28.27 -17.98
N LYS A 7 -2.70 29.33 -17.39
CA LYS A 7 -2.86 29.42 -15.93
C LYS A 7 -3.88 28.35 -15.54
N ILE A 8 -3.41 27.25 -14.96
CA ILE A 8 -4.29 26.28 -14.29
C ILE A 8 -4.66 26.91 -12.95
N MET A 9 -5.94 27.22 -12.74
CA MET A 9 -6.41 27.56 -11.40
C MET A 9 -6.49 26.27 -10.60
N TRP A 10 -5.67 26.16 -9.56
CA TRP A 10 -5.68 25.03 -8.64
C TRP A 10 -6.85 25.21 -7.67
N ASP A 11 -7.85 24.36 -7.76
CA ASP A 11 -9.10 24.42 -6.97
C ASP A 11 -9.25 23.24 -5.98
N VAL A 12 -8.25 22.36 -5.90
CA VAL A 12 -8.29 21.18 -5.02
C VAL A 12 -7.56 21.47 -3.70
N PRO A 13 -8.22 21.41 -2.53
CA PRO A 13 -7.51 21.54 -1.26
C PRO A 13 -6.41 20.46 -1.14
N TRP A 14 -5.22 20.82 -0.64
CA TRP A 14 -4.08 19.90 -0.61
C TRP A 14 -4.31 18.68 0.30
N GLU A 15 -5.16 18.84 1.31
CA GLU A 15 -5.63 17.80 2.23
C GLU A 15 -6.55 16.78 1.54
N GLU A 16 -7.26 17.18 0.48
CA GLU A 16 -8.16 16.33 -0.31
C GLU A 16 -7.45 15.57 -1.43
N VAL A 17 -6.21 15.93 -1.77
CA VAL A 17 -5.41 15.16 -2.73
C VAL A 17 -5.03 13.82 -2.10
N MET A 18 -5.36 12.74 -2.80
CA MET A 18 -5.07 11.36 -2.41
C MET A 18 -3.91 10.76 -3.18
N ALA A 19 -3.89 10.90 -4.52
CA ALA A 19 -2.87 10.33 -5.38
C ALA A 19 -2.75 11.13 -6.69
N LEU A 20 -1.60 10.98 -7.36
CA LEU A 20 -1.32 11.61 -8.65
C LEU A 20 -0.95 10.53 -9.66
N GLU A 21 -1.63 10.51 -10.79
CA GLU A 21 -1.44 9.52 -11.85
C GLU A 21 -1.23 10.22 -13.20
N LEU A 22 -0.27 9.73 -13.98
CA LEU A 22 -0.02 10.21 -15.33
C LEU A 22 -0.72 9.30 -16.34
N ALA A 23 -1.55 9.89 -17.20
CA ALA A 23 -2.26 9.17 -18.23
C ALA A 23 -1.85 9.61 -19.63
N LYS A 24 -1.74 8.63 -20.53
CA LYS A 24 -1.44 8.85 -21.95
C LYS A 24 -2.67 9.27 -22.76
N ALA A 25 -3.87 8.81 -22.40
CA ALA A 25 -5.14 9.18 -23.03
C ALA A 25 -5.11 9.13 -24.58
N GLY A 26 -4.51 8.08 -25.16
CA GLY A 26 -4.38 7.91 -26.60
C GLY A 26 -3.15 8.57 -27.25
N TYR A 27 -2.31 9.25 -26.45
CA TYR A 27 -1.04 9.84 -26.91
C TYR A 27 0.15 8.92 -26.64
N PRO A 28 1.27 9.06 -27.39
CA PRO A 28 2.47 8.24 -27.16
C PRO A 28 3.14 8.52 -25.80
N SER A 29 3.02 9.77 -25.32
CA SER A 29 3.56 10.25 -24.06
C SER A 29 2.45 10.72 -23.11
N PRO A 30 2.71 10.79 -21.79
CA PRO A 30 1.76 11.33 -20.83
C PRO A 30 1.26 12.73 -21.22
N SER A 31 -0.06 12.86 -21.31
CA SER A 31 -0.76 14.08 -21.73
C SER A 31 -1.73 14.60 -20.67
N HIS A 32 -2.11 13.75 -19.71
CA HIS A 32 -3.06 14.08 -18.66
C HIS A 32 -2.44 13.78 -17.29
N LEU A 33 -2.70 14.66 -16.32
CA LEU A 33 -2.48 14.41 -14.91
C LEU A 33 -3.84 14.20 -14.24
N ILE A 34 -4.01 13.04 -13.62
CA ILE A 34 -5.20 12.68 -12.85
C ILE A 34 -4.87 12.87 -11.37
N VAL A 35 -5.65 13.70 -10.70
CA VAL A 35 -5.57 13.95 -9.26
C VAL A 35 -6.71 13.19 -8.61
N HIS A 36 -6.40 12.11 -7.90
CA HIS A 36 -7.37 11.33 -7.14
C HIS A 36 -7.74 12.06 -5.85
N LEU A 37 -9.03 12.10 -5.52
CA LEU A 37 -9.55 12.81 -4.34
C LEU A 37 -9.84 11.84 -3.18
N LYS A 38 -9.63 12.30 -1.94
CA LYS A 38 -9.94 11.53 -0.73
C LYS A 38 -11.44 11.47 -0.46
N SER A 39 -12.11 12.62 -0.50
CA SER A 39 -13.52 12.72 -0.19
C SER A 39 -14.32 13.01 -1.45
N PHE A 40 -15.31 12.17 -1.71
CA PHE A 40 -16.32 12.38 -2.76
C PHE A 40 -17.55 11.55 -2.39
N ARG A 41 -18.72 12.02 -2.81
CA ARG A 41 -19.95 11.23 -2.69
C ARG A 41 -20.15 10.37 -3.93
N ARG A 42 -20.93 9.30 -3.80
CA ARG A 42 -21.32 8.48 -4.94
C ARG A 42 -22.04 9.34 -5.98
N GLY A 43 -21.51 9.37 -7.21
CA GLY A 43 -22.03 10.19 -8.31
C GLY A 43 -21.31 11.53 -8.50
N GLU A 44 -20.45 11.95 -7.56
CA GLU A 44 -19.55 13.08 -7.75
C GLU A 44 -18.26 12.66 -8.47
N SER A 45 -17.47 13.62 -8.93
CA SER A 45 -16.15 13.31 -9.50
C SER A 45 -15.18 12.89 -8.39
N PHE A 46 -14.64 11.68 -8.50
CA PHE A 46 -13.60 11.17 -7.60
C PHE A 46 -12.17 11.52 -8.06
N VAL A 47 -12.05 12.18 -9.21
CA VAL A 47 -10.79 12.68 -9.77
C VAL A 47 -10.94 14.11 -10.29
N ARG A 48 -9.82 14.85 -10.34
CA ARG A 48 -9.68 16.04 -11.18
C ARG A 48 -8.65 15.77 -12.27
N VAL A 49 -9.01 16.07 -13.52
CA VAL A 49 -8.17 15.79 -14.69
C VAL A 49 -7.60 17.09 -15.22
N ILE A 50 -6.28 17.19 -15.24
CA ILE A 50 -5.53 18.31 -15.81
C ILE A 50 -5.00 17.88 -17.17
N LYS A 51 -5.54 18.48 -18.22
CA LYS A 51 -5.07 18.28 -19.60
C LYS A 51 -3.82 19.11 -19.85
N CYS A 52 -2.75 18.47 -20.28
CA CYS A 52 -1.50 19.12 -20.60
C CYS A 52 -1.29 19.18 -22.12
N ASN A 53 -0.59 20.21 -22.56
CA ASN A 53 -0.18 20.40 -23.94
C ASN A 53 0.85 19.34 -24.34
N THR A 54 0.61 18.70 -25.49
CA THR A 54 1.44 17.66 -26.09
C THR A 54 2.38 18.17 -27.18
N GLU A 55 2.16 19.39 -27.69
CA GLU A 55 2.97 20.02 -28.73
C GLU A 55 4.24 20.70 -28.16
N GLN A 56 4.23 21.04 -26.87
CA GLN A 56 5.35 21.69 -26.20
C GLN A 56 6.28 20.66 -25.55
N VAL A 57 7.18 20.11 -26.35
CA VAL A 57 8.35 19.40 -25.86
C VAL A 57 9.32 20.44 -25.30
N SER A 58 9.68 20.35 -24.02
CA SER A 58 10.67 21.25 -23.41
C SER A 58 12.05 21.05 -24.02
N GLU A 59 12.99 21.97 -23.76
CA GLU A 59 14.41 21.80 -24.11
C GLU A 59 15.00 20.46 -23.59
N GLU A 60 14.49 19.98 -22.45
CA GLU A 60 14.85 18.69 -21.84
C GLU A 60 14.12 17.45 -22.41
N GLY A 61 13.29 17.61 -23.45
CA GLY A 61 12.55 16.49 -24.06
C GLY A 61 11.36 15.93 -23.25
N GLN A 62 11.16 16.37 -22.00
CA GLN A 62 10.10 15.83 -21.15
C GLN A 62 8.68 16.31 -21.57
N PRO A 63 7.64 15.45 -21.44
CA PRO A 63 6.25 15.87 -21.63
C PRO A 63 5.79 16.87 -20.57
N GLN A 64 4.92 17.82 -20.93
CA GLN A 64 4.41 18.82 -19.98
C GLN A 64 3.70 18.18 -18.78
N ALA A 65 2.94 17.10 -18.99
CA ALA A 65 2.24 16.41 -17.90
C ALA A 65 3.20 15.91 -16.81
N VAL A 66 4.39 15.42 -17.20
CA VAL A 66 5.42 14.95 -16.27
C VAL A 66 5.95 16.11 -15.43
N ARG A 67 6.24 17.26 -16.06
CA ARG A 67 6.69 18.46 -15.34
C ARG A 67 5.65 18.97 -14.36
N VAL A 68 4.38 19.07 -14.79
CA VAL A 68 3.27 19.50 -13.93
C VAL A 68 3.10 18.53 -12.76
N CYS A 69 3.11 17.22 -13.01
CA CYS A 69 3.00 16.20 -11.97
C CYS A 69 4.14 16.30 -10.94
N SER A 70 5.38 16.52 -11.39
CA SER A 70 6.53 16.71 -10.50
C SER A 70 6.35 17.91 -9.56
N VAL A 71 5.90 19.05 -10.09
CA VAL A 71 5.66 20.27 -9.30
C VAL A 71 4.52 20.05 -8.30
N VAL A 72 3.38 19.50 -8.75
CA VAL A 72 2.22 19.22 -7.88
C VAL A 72 2.60 18.24 -6.78
N ARG A 73 3.34 17.17 -7.11
CA ARG A 73 3.82 16.18 -6.13
C ARG A 73 4.73 16.83 -5.09
N LYS A 74 5.67 17.68 -5.51
CA LYS A 74 6.57 18.40 -4.60
C LYS A 74 5.78 19.30 -3.63
N MET A 75 4.84 20.08 -4.13
CA MET A 75 3.99 20.96 -3.31
C MET A 75 3.13 20.16 -2.33
N TRP A 76 2.51 19.08 -2.81
CA TRP A 76 1.66 18.21 -1.99
C TRP A 76 2.44 17.52 -0.85
N LYS A 77 3.63 16.97 -1.14
CA LYS A 77 4.50 16.37 -0.10
C LYS A 77 5.01 17.41 0.92
N ALA A 78 5.33 18.63 0.47
CA ALA A 78 5.72 19.72 1.36
C ALA A 78 4.57 20.10 2.31
N HIS A 79 3.34 20.17 1.79
CA HIS A 79 2.15 20.42 2.61
C HIS A 79 1.90 19.31 3.64
N GLN A 80 2.03 18.03 3.25
CA GLN A 80 1.92 16.90 4.18
C GLN A 80 2.94 16.99 5.31
N THR A 81 4.18 17.36 4.99
CA THR A 81 5.26 17.51 5.97
C THR A 81 4.97 18.67 6.93
N TYR A 82 4.54 19.81 6.41
CA TYR A 82 4.13 20.97 7.21
C TYR A 82 3.01 20.59 8.19
N MET A 83 1.95 19.92 7.72
CA MET A 83 0.83 19.51 8.56
C MET A 83 1.22 18.51 9.66
N LYS A 84 2.23 17.66 9.43
CA LYS A 84 2.79 16.77 10.47
C LYS A 84 3.59 17.51 11.55
N GLN A 85 4.12 18.70 11.24
CA GLN A 85 4.98 19.47 12.14
C GLN A 85 4.22 20.50 13.00
N VAL A 86 2.99 20.87 12.64
CA VAL A 86 2.18 21.81 13.45
C VAL A 86 1.72 21.09 14.72
N PRO A 87 2.15 21.52 15.94
CA PRO A 87 1.60 20.99 17.17
C PRO A 87 0.13 21.40 17.24
N SER A 88 -0.77 20.41 17.28
CA SER A 88 -2.21 20.66 17.40
C SER A 88 -2.49 21.46 18.67
N GLY A 89 -2.81 22.74 18.51
CA GLY A 89 -3.20 23.63 19.58
C GLY A 89 -4.63 23.36 20.02
N GLN A 90 -4.77 22.82 21.24
CA GLN A 90 -5.93 22.80 22.15
C GLN A 90 -6.94 21.62 22.12
N ARG A 91 -6.74 20.77 23.15
CA ARG A 91 -7.68 20.26 24.18
C ARG A 91 -8.80 19.27 23.79
N HIS A 92 -8.62 18.03 24.24
CA HIS A 92 -9.52 17.43 25.23
C HIS A 92 -8.71 16.75 26.34
N VAL A 93 -9.07 17.05 27.59
CA VAL A 93 -8.52 16.49 28.83
C VAL A 93 -9.34 15.25 29.24
N SER A 94 -8.64 14.29 29.84
CA SER A 94 -9.05 13.14 30.68
C SER A 94 -8.77 11.79 30.02
N SER A 95 -8.12 10.80 30.61
CA SER A 95 -7.28 10.70 31.81
C SER A 95 -6.43 9.45 31.58
N PHE A 96 -5.11 9.53 31.68
CA PHE A 96 -4.27 8.34 31.80
C PHE A 96 -4.06 8.11 33.30
N ASN A 97 -4.55 6.98 33.82
CA ASN A 97 -4.16 6.54 35.15
C ASN A 97 -2.67 6.19 35.09
N GLU A 98 -1.89 6.98 35.83
CA GLU A 98 -0.53 6.63 36.25
C GLU A 98 -0.56 5.25 36.92
N VAL A 99 0.21 4.32 36.38
CA VAL A 99 0.75 3.23 37.19
C VAL A 99 2.26 3.41 37.18
N ASP A 100 2.70 3.57 38.41
CA ASP A 100 4.00 4.01 38.89
C ASP A 100 5.16 3.18 38.32
N VAL A 101 6.23 3.88 37.93
CA VAL A 101 7.51 3.30 37.56
C VAL A 101 8.24 3.00 38.86
N THR A 102 8.40 1.73 39.20
CA THR A 102 9.38 1.34 40.22
C THR A 102 10.44 0.44 39.59
N GLU A 103 11.63 1.01 39.44
CA GLU A 103 12.88 0.29 39.22
C GLU A 103 13.07 -0.83 40.24
N SER A 104 13.54 -1.98 39.77
CA SER A 104 14.24 -2.95 40.63
C SER A 104 15.31 -3.67 39.85
N HIS A 105 16.54 -3.16 39.96
CA HIS A 105 17.78 -3.92 39.90
C HIS A 105 17.66 -5.25 40.66
N LYS A 106 17.93 -6.40 40.02
CA LYS A 106 18.55 -7.56 40.70
C LYS A 106 19.53 -8.30 39.78
N GLN A 107 20.75 -8.40 40.30
CA GLN A 107 21.90 -9.10 39.78
C GLN A 107 21.77 -10.63 39.89
N HIS A 108 22.42 -11.32 38.96
CA HIS A 108 23.14 -12.60 39.06
C HIS A 108 22.71 -13.64 40.11
N ARG A 109 22.29 -14.82 39.63
CA ARG A 109 22.86 -16.09 40.08
C ARG A 109 22.71 -17.17 39.00
N ALA A 110 23.85 -17.68 38.53
CA ALA A 110 23.95 -18.88 37.73
C ALA A 110 23.90 -20.11 38.63
N ILE A 111 23.22 -21.18 38.19
CA ILE A 111 23.58 -22.56 38.49
C ILE A 111 23.42 -23.37 37.19
N ILE A 112 24.53 -23.97 36.78
CA ILE A 112 24.75 -24.87 35.65
C ILE A 112 24.38 -26.30 36.06
N THR A 113 23.71 -27.06 35.19
CA THR A 113 24.17 -28.35 34.60
C THR A 113 23.05 -28.92 33.72
N SER A 114 23.18 -28.97 32.39
CA SER A 114 23.98 -29.87 31.54
C SER A 114 23.23 -31.15 31.17
N THR A 115 22.69 -31.20 29.94
CA THR A 115 22.83 -32.37 29.07
C THR A 115 22.82 -31.92 27.61
N THR A 116 24.00 -31.79 27.04
CA THR A 116 24.26 -31.71 25.60
C THR A 116 24.13 -33.10 24.99
N ILE A 117 23.35 -33.23 23.91
CA ILE A 117 23.59 -34.25 22.89
C ILE A 117 23.92 -33.48 21.63
N SER A 118 25.22 -33.33 21.37
CA SER A 118 25.75 -32.78 20.14
C SER A 118 25.81 -33.88 19.10
N SER A 119 25.07 -33.73 17.99
CA SER A 119 25.45 -34.34 16.72
C SER A 119 26.23 -33.30 15.93
N SER A 120 27.55 -33.46 15.94
CA SER A 120 28.51 -32.69 15.16
C SER A 120 28.29 -32.96 13.67
N GLY A 121 27.68 -32.01 12.99
CA GLY A 121 27.75 -31.87 11.53
C GLY A 121 28.17 -30.43 11.25
N SER A 122 29.42 -30.26 10.81
CA SER A 122 29.90 -28.99 10.26
C SER A 122 29.14 -28.74 8.95
N VAL A 123 28.08 -27.93 9.02
CA VAL A 123 27.38 -27.40 7.86
C VAL A 123 27.68 -25.91 7.84
N SER A 124 28.21 -25.43 6.71
CA SER A 124 28.37 -24.02 6.41
C SER A 124 27.09 -23.27 6.82
N ASN A 125 27.26 -22.15 7.51
CA ASN A 125 26.15 -21.33 7.99
C ASN A 125 25.50 -20.62 6.80
N GLU A 126 24.80 -21.37 5.94
CA GLU A 126 23.85 -20.84 4.98
C GLU A 126 22.69 -20.28 5.78
N GLN A 127 22.84 -19.04 6.23
CA GLN A 127 21.76 -18.32 6.89
C GLN A 127 20.60 -18.22 5.89
N LYS A 128 19.53 -18.96 6.18
CA LYS A 128 18.38 -19.11 5.29
C LYS A 128 17.81 -17.74 4.92
N LEU A 129 17.81 -17.41 3.62
CA LEU A 129 17.33 -16.12 3.10
C LEU A 129 15.83 -15.92 3.34
N VAL A 130 15.08 -17.03 3.37
CA VAL A 130 13.62 -17.05 3.55
C VAL A 130 13.25 -17.72 4.87
N GLU A 131 12.50 -17.00 5.69
CA GLU A 131 11.80 -17.51 6.85
C GLU A 131 10.28 -17.44 6.67
N HIS A 132 9.55 -18.00 7.64
CA HIS A 132 8.11 -18.09 7.61
C HIS A 132 7.52 -17.39 8.81
N SER A 133 6.67 -16.39 8.57
CA SER A 133 5.86 -15.76 9.62
C SER A 133 4.50 -16.42 9.72
N ILE A 134 4.08 -16.69 10.96
CA ILE A 134 2.72 -17.13 11.32
C ILE A 134 1.93 -16.02 12.01
N ASN A 135 2.54 -14.86 12.22
CA ASN A 135 1.95 -13.71 12.91
C ASN A 135 1.55 -12.66 11.88
N PHE A 136 0.31 -12.18 11.98
CA PHE A 136 -0.27 -11.27 10.99
C PHE A 136 -1.03 -10.13 11.67
N ALA A 137 -0.86 -8.91 11.14
CA ALA A 137 -1.72 -7.79 11.45
C ALA A 137 -2.86 -7.72 10.42
N ARG A 138 -4.11 -7.64 10.87
CA ARG A 138 -5.25 -7.40 9.98
C ARG A 138 -5.25 -5.94 9.57
N ILE A 139 -5.17 -5.69 8.26
CA ILE A 139 -5.22 -4.35 7.67
C ILE A 139 -6.67 -3.97 7.34
N TRP A 140 -7.43 -4.88 6.73
CA TRP A 140 -8.78 -4.58 6.25
C TRP A 140 -9.63 -5.84 6.09
N SER A 141 -10.94 -5.67 6.03
CA SER A 141 -11.89 -6.70 5.60
C SER A 141 -13.04 -6.10 4.80
N SER A 142 -13.56 -6.86 3.83
CA SER A 142 -14.72 -6.46 3.02
C SER A 142 -16.05 -6.58 3.75
N ASP A 143 -16.02 -6.49 5.08
CA ASP A 143 -17.23 -6.51 5.91
C ASP A 143 -18.06 -5.27 5.59
N ARG A 144 -19.33 -5.48 5.24
CA ARG A 144 -20.30 -4.41 5.01
C ARG A 144 -21.13 -4.19 6.26
N GLU A 145 -21.59 -2.96 6.49
CA GLU A 145 -22.62 -2.75 7.50
C GLU A 145 -23.87 -3.53 7.13
N SER A 146 -24.45 -4.25 8.09
CA SER A 146 -25.74 -4.90 7.91
C SER A 146 -26.79 -3.80 7.74
N LYS A 147 -27.13 -3.45 6.49
CA LYS A 147 -28.29 -2.59 6.21
C LYS A 147 -29.49 -3.29 6.84
N GLY A 148 -30.16 -2.61 7.77
CA GLY A 148 -31.33 -3.13 8.48
C GLY A 148 -32.29 -3.80 7.49
N ARG A 149 -32.82 -4.98 7.87
CA ARG A 149 -33.66 -5.82 7.01
C ARG A 149 -34.80 -5.01 6.38
N CYS A 150 -34.69 -4.69 5.09
CA CYS A 150 -35.87 -4.37 4.29
C CYS A 150 -36.50 -5.70 3.85
N THR A 151 -37.66 -6.05 4.41
CA THR A 151 -38.37 -7.32 4.15
C THR A 151 -39.06 -7.37 2.78
N LEU A 152 -38.83 -6.41 1.87
CA LEU A 152 -39.63 -6.21 0.67
C LEU A 152 -38.87 -6.22 -0.67
N CYS A 153 -37.68 -6.81 -0.71
CA CYS A 153 -36.97 -7.07 -1.97
C CYS A 153 -36.43 -8.51 -1.99
N ARG A 154 -37.17 -9.43 -2.61
CA ARG A 154 -36.81 -10.85 -2.72
C ARG A 154 -36.00 -11.09 -4.00
N LYS A 155 -34.74 -11.51 -3.82
CA LYS A 155 -33.80 -12.19 -4.74
C LYS A 155 -33.06 -11.38 -5.83
N GLN A 156 -31.77 -11.16 -5.55
CA GLN A 156 -30.54 -11.45 -6.34
C GLN A 156 -29.38 -11.10 -5.38
N SER A 157 -28.45 -11.94 -4.93
CA SER A 157 -27.82 -13.16 -5.40
C SER A 157 -27.58 -14.15 -4.23
N LEU A 158 -27.65 -15.45 -4.53
CA LEU A 158 -27.02 -16.50 -3.72
C LEU A 158 -25.56 -16.58 -4.17
N ASP A 159 -24.72 -15.67 -3.69
CA ASP A 159 -23.33 -15.98 -3.47
C ASP A 159 -23.11 -15.64 -2.02
N SER A 160 -22.52 -16.55 -1.23
CA SER A 160 -21.96 -16.13 0.04
C SER A 160 -21.01 -14.99 -0.32
N ASP A 161 -21.31 -13.76 0.10
CA ASP A 161 -20.45 -12.59 -0.11
C ASP A 161 -19.16 -12.88 0.65
N GLU A 162 -18.26 -13.63 0.01
CA GLU A 162 -17.13 -14.26 0.67
C GLU A 162 -16.21 -13.13 1.08
N ILE A 163 -16.18 -12.88 2.39
CA ILE A 163 -15.44 -11.77 2.99
C ILE A 163 -14.00 -11.89 2.52
N CYS A 164 -13.44 -10.85 1.92
CA CYS A 164 -12.02 -10.75 1.63
C CYS A 164 -11.33 -10.02 2.78
N SER A 165 -10.18 -10.51 3.21
CA SER A 165 -9.38 -9.87 4.25
C SER A 165 -7.93 -9.59 3.81
N ILE A 166 -7.53 -8.37 4.17
CA ILE A 166 -6.24 -7.67 4.18
C ILE A 166 -5.25 -8.07 5.27
N TRP A 167 -4.12 -8.75 5.04
CA TRP A 167 -3.17 -9.09 6.12
C TRP A 167 -1.73 -8.69 5.82
N ARG A 168 -1.05 -8.12 6.82
CA ARG A 168 0.38 -7.84 6.77
C ARG A 168 1.14 -8.84 7.65
N PRO A 169 2.15 -9.56 7.11
CA PRO A 169 3.04 -10.37 7.94
C PRO A 169 3.78 -9.51 8.96
N VAL A 170 3.82 -9.96 10.22
CA VAL A 170 4.68 -9.35 11.24
C VAL A 170 6.08 -9.91 11.07
N CYS A 171 7.05 -9.03 10.84
CA CYS A 171 8.45 -9.40 10.63
C CYS A 171 9.25 -9.19 11.92
N PRO A 172 9.98 -10.20 12.41
CA PRO A 172 10.99 -10.03 13.44
C PRO A 172 12.12 -9.08 13.00
N ASP A 173 12.92 -8.63 13.95
CA ASP A 173 14.07 -7.79 13.67
C ASP A 173 15.03 -8.46 12.67
N GLY A 174 15.44 -7.70 11.65
CA GLY A 174 16.29 -8.20 10.57
C GLY A 174 15.54 -8.93 9.46
N TYR A 175 14.20 -9.02 9.51
CA TYR A 175 13.37 -9.57 8.43
C TYR A 175 12.43 -8.52 7.85
N VAL A 176 12.01 -8.74 6.61
CA VAL A 176 11.12 -7.85 5.84
C VAL A 176 10.04 -8.63 5.10
N SER A 177 8.93 -7.96 4.84
CA SER A 177 7.89 -8.43 3.93
C SER A 177 7.94 -7.63 2.62
N ILE A 178 7.48 -8.26 1.54
CA ILE A 178 7.48 -7.71 0.17
C ILE A 178 6.08 -7.32 -0.32
N GLY A 179 5.07 -7.38 0.57
CA GLY A 179 3.69 -7.00 0.29
C GLY A 179 2.69 -7.55 1.30
N ASP A 180 1.44 -7.10 1.16
CA ASP A 180 0.32 -7.59 1.94
C ASP A 180 -0.38 -8.77 1.24
N ILE A 181 -1.06 -9.59 2.04
CA ILE A 181 -1.69 -10.83 1.63
C ILE A 181 -3.20 -10.67 1.72
N ALA A 182 -3.86 -10.78 0.57
CA ALA A 182 -5.30 -10.89 0.53
C ALA A 182 -5.72 -12.36 0.64
N ARG A 183 -6.85 -12.62 1.28
CA ARG A 183 -7.43 -13.95 1.39
C ARG A 183 -8.94 -13.89 1.39
N SER A 184 -9.56 -14.94 0.86
CA SER A 184 -10.98 -15.23 1.09
C SER A 184 -11.19 -15.74 2.53
N GLY A 185 -12.27 -15.30 3.15
CA GLY A 185 -12.57 -15.49 4.57
C GLY A 185 -12.00 -14.39 5.48
N SER A 186 -12.32 -14.51 6.77
CA SER A 186 -11.97 -13.56 7.83
C SER A 186 -10.75 -13.98 8.67
N HIS A 187 -10.16 -15.14 8.37
CA HIS A 187 -9.06 -15.73 9.14
C HIS A 187 -7.67 -15.37 8.54
N PRO A 188 -6.66 -15.13 9.39
CA PRO A 188 -5.31 -14.81 8.92
C PRO A 188 -4.70 -15.96 8.11
N PRO A 189 -3.80 -15.67 7.15
CA PRO A 189 -3.02 -16.69 6.45
C PRO A 189 -2.35 -17.67 7.42
N ASN A 190 -2.13 -18.91 6.99
CA ASN A 190 -1.48 -19.91 7.85
C ASN A 190 0.01 -19.62 7.98
N VAL A 191 0.61 -19.12 6.90
CA VAL A 191 2.05 -18.83 6.81
C VAL A 191 2.29 -17.83 5.68
N ALA A 192 3.33 -17.02 5.84
CA ALA A 192 3.85 -16.13 4.80
C ALA A 192 5.37 -16.16 4.79
N ALA A 193 5.96 -16.08 3.59
CA ALA A 193 7.39 -15.88 3.45
C ALA A 193 7.77 -14.47 3.94
N ILE A 194 8.79 -14.41 4.77
CA ILE A 194 9.51 -13.19 5.15
C ILE A 194 10.97 -13.39 4.80
N TYR A 195 11.65 -12.29 4.51
CA TYR A 195 12.99 -12.34 3.93
C TYR A 195 13.98 -11.66 4.84
N ARG A 196 15.16 -12.24 4.96
CA ARG A 196 16.23 -11.60 5.72
C ARG A 196 16.67 -10.33 5.02
N LYS A 197 16.64 -9.22 5.74
CA LYS A 197 17.05 -7.91 5.22
C LYS A 197 18.51 -7.97 4.78
N SER A 198 18.77 -7.50 3.57
CA SER A 198 20.08 -7.46 2.94
C SER A 198 20.13 -6.33 1.91
N GLU A 199 21.29 -6.12 1.28
CA GLU A 199 21.48 -5.14 0.20
C GLU A 199 20.62 -5.41 -1.04
N MET A 200 20.00 -6.60 -1.14
CA MET A 200 19.06 -6.94 -2.21
C MET A 200 17.70 -6.26 -2.05
N PHE A 201 17.45 -5.59 -0.92
CA PHE A 201 16.20 -4.90 -0.63
C PHE A 201 16.39 -3.40 -0.60
N ALA A 202 15.48 -2.66 -1.25
CA ALA A 202 15.47 -1.21 -1.25
C ALA A 202 14.09 -0.68 -0.89
N PHE A 203 14.05 0.51 -0.29
CA PHE A 203 12.79 1.24 -0.14
C PHE A 203 12.28 1.71 -1.51
N PRO A 204 10.95 1.74 -1.73
CA PRO A 204 10.38 2.34 -2.92
C PRO A 204 10.68 3.84 -2.98
N VAL A 205 10.63 4.41 -4.19
CA VAL A 205 10.73 5.87 -4.41
C VAL A 205 9.35 6.55 -4.33
N GLY A 206 8.35 5.83 -3.85
CA GLY A 206 6.97 6.24 -3.61
C GLY A 206 5.97 5.25 -4.18
N TYR A 207 4.68 5.61 -4.22
CA TYR A 207 3.62 4.65 -4.55
C TYR A 207 2.64 5.16 -5.61
N ASP A 208 2.12 4.23 -6.41
CA ASP A 208 1.01 4.44 -7.33
C ASP A 208 -0.27 3.83 -6.76
N LEU A 209 -1.39 4.54 -6.87
CA LEU A 209 -2.68 4.06 -6.38
C LEU A 209 -3.21 2.95 -7.30
N VAL A 210 -3.46 1.76 -6.75
CA VAL A 210 -4.06 0.64 -7.49
C VAL A 210 -5.57 0.64 -7.32
N TRP A 211 -6.03 0.77 -6.08
CA TRP A 211 -7.44 0.73 -5.76
C TRP A 211 -7.75 1.39 -4.43
N ARG A 212 -8.99 1.82 -4.25
CA ARG A 212 -9.57 2.20 -2.96
C ARG A 212 -11.07 1.94 -2.96
N ASN A 213 -11.66 1.74 -1.79
CA ASN A 213 -13.12 1.72 -1.69
C ASN A 213 -13.71 3.15 -1.61
N CYS A 214 -15.01 3.27 -1.89
CA CYS A 214 -15.78 4.44 -1.43
C CYS A 214 -15.96 4.37 0.09
N PHE A 215 -16.07 5.54 0.75
CA PHE A 215 -16.22 5.62 2.21
C PHE A 215 -17.43 4.82 2.73
N ASP A 216 -18.51 4.77 1.95
CA ASP A 216 -19.77 4.13 2.34
C ASP A 216 -19.92 2.66 1.86
N ASP A 217 -18.91 2.10 1.17
CA ASP A 217 -19.03 0.77 0.56
C ASP A 217 -18.82 -0.37 1.56
N TYR A 218 -17.95 -0.16 2.54
CA TYR A 218 -17.53 -1.15 3.55
C TYR A 218 -17.36 -0.47 4.91
N ARG A 219 -17.25 -1.26 5.98
CA ARG A 219 -17.14 -0.74 7.36
C ARG A 219 -15.91 0.14 7.60
N SER A 220 -14.83 -0.09 6.85
CA SER A 220 -13.59 0.66 7.00
C SER A 220 -13.02 1.09 5.65
N PRO A 221 -12.40 2.27 5.57
CA PRO A 221 -11.71 2.71 4.38
C PRO A 221 -10.47 1.85 4.13
N VAL A 222 -10.12 1.67 2.86
CA VAL A 222 -8.89 1.03 2.43
C VAL A 222 -8.40 1.65 1.14
N SER A 223 -7.09 1.79 1.03
CA SER A 223 -6.39 2.07 -0.22
C SER A 223 -5.28 1.06 -0.43
N ILE A 224 -5.12 0.59 -1.67
CA ILE A 224 -4.14 -0.39 -2.11
C ILE A 224 -3.17 0.32 -3.05
N TRP A 225 -1.88 0.16 -2.78
CA TRP A 225 -0.81 0.90 -3.42
C TRP A 225 0.24 -0.04 -3.98
N HIS A 226 0.71 0.27 -5.19
CA HIS A 226 1.83 -0.40 -5.81
C HIS A 226 3.11 0.41 -5.55
N PRO A 227 4.18 -0.20 -5.00
CA PRO A 227 5.45 0.49 -4.80
C PRO A 227 6.11 0.79 -6.15
N ARG A 228 6.59 2.02 -6.34
CA ARG A 228 7.51 2.36 -7.44
C ARG A 228 8.92 1.98 -7.02
N ALA A 229 9.44 0.93 -7.62
CA ALA A 229 10.78 0.47 -7.33
C ALA A 229 11.85 1.47 -7.83
N PRO A 230 12.98 1.62 -7.12
CA PRO A 230 14.15 2.30 -7.64
C PRO A 230 14.75 1.53 -8.83
N GLN A 231 15.63 2.19 -9.58
CA GLN A 231 16.31 1.57 -10.72
C GLN A 231 17.10 0.31 -10.30
N GLY A 232 16.93 -0.78 -11.06
CA GLY A 232 17.56 -2.09 -10.77
C GLY A 232 16.81 -2.94 -9.75
N TYR A 233 15.63 -2.49 -9.30
CA TYR A 233 14.76 -3.21 -8.38
C TYR A 233 13.36 -3.35 -8.98
N VAL A 234 12.62 -4.31 -8.45
CA VAL A 234 11.20 -4.54 -8.72
C VAL A 234 10.44 -4.54 -7.40
N ALA A 235 9.21 -4.02 -7.38
CA ALA A 235 8.29 -4.37 -6.29
C ALA A 235 8.01 -5.88 -6.38
N LEU A 236 7.41 -6.56 -5.39
CA LEU A 236 6.82 -7.91 -5.60
C LEU A 236 5.34 -8.01 -5.21
N GLY A 237 4.85 -7.07 -4.42
CA GLY A 237 3.45 -7.00 -4.02
C GLY A 237 3.00 -5.58 -3.73
N CYS A 238 1.69 -5.45 -3.53
CA CYS A 238 1.05 -4.21 -3.12
C CYS A 238 0.93 -4.11 -1.60
N VAL A 239 0.75 -2.89 -1.10
CA VAL A 239 0.44 -2.61 0.31
C VAL A 239 -0.96 -2.02 0.43
N ALA A 240 -1.71 -2.46 1.43
CA ALA A 240 -2.97 -1.87 1.84
C ALA A 240 -2.75 -0.94 3.04
N VAL A 241 -3.54 0.13 3.10
CA VAL A 241 -3.57 1.09 4.21
C VAL A 241 -5.03 1.28 4.63
N PRO A 242 -5.36 1.24 5.94
CA PRO A 242 -6.73 1.41 6.43
C PRO A 242 -7.16 2.90 6.45
N SER A 243 -6.88 3.61 5.37
CA SER A 243 -7.14 5.04 5.20
C SER A 243 -7.04 5.41 3.70
N PHE A 244 -7.28 6.68 3.38
CA PHE A 244 -7.04 7.25 2.05
C PHE A 244 -5.77 8.10 2.03
N SER A 245 -4.68 7.61 2.62
CA SER A 245 -3.36 8.25 2.58
C SER A 245 -2.33 7.33 1.93
N GLU A 246 -1.44 7.94 1.14
CA GLU A 246 -0.26 7.25 0.62
C GLU A 246 0.59 6.74 1.81
N PRO A 247 1.08 5.49 1.77
CA PRO A 247 1.90 4.92 2.83
C PRO A 247 3.29 5.59 2.90
N GLU A 248 3.92 5.46 4.08
CA GLU A 248 5.34 5.78 4.24
C GLU A 248 6.20 4.75 3.50
N LEU A 249 7.43 5.14 3.13
CA LEU A 249 8.31 4.31 2.30
C LEU A 249 8.79 3.02 3.01
N ASP A 250 8.68 2.94 4.33
CA ASP A 250 9.13 1.80 5.13
C ASP A 250 8.09 0.68 5.27
N TYR A 251 6.92 0.81 4.65
CA TYR A 251 5.85 -0.18 4.72
C TYR A 251 6.14 -1.47 3.94
N VAL A 252 7.03 -1.41 2.94
CA VAL A 252 7.40 -2.55 2.09
C VAL A 252 8.74 -2.31 1.41
N TYR A 253 9.39 -3.39 1.00
CA TYR A 253 10.64 -3.36 0.26
C TYR A 253 10.45 -3.83 -1.18
N CYS A 254 11.17 -3.16 -2.09
CA CYS A 254 11.47 -3.65 -3.42
C CYS A 254 12.71 -4.56 -3.37
N ILE A 255 12.85 -5.42 -4.35
CA ILE A 255 13.92 -6.42 -4.42
C ILE A 255 14.72 -6.28 -5.72
N ALA A 256 16.02 -6.58 -5.66
CA ALA A 256 16.90 -6.49 -6.81
C ALA A 256 16.39 -7.36 -7.97
N GLU A 257 16.32 -6.77 -9.16
CA GLU A 257 15.82 -7.44 -10.37
C GLU A 257 16.61 -8.71 -10.70
N SER A 258 17.91 -8.72 -10.40
CA SER A 258 18.85 -9.82 -10.66
C SER A 258 18.49 -11.15 -9.97
N ILE A 259 17.63 -11.14 -8.96
CA ILE A 259 17.22 -12.34 -8.22
C ILE A 259 15.72 -12.67 -8.41
N CYS A 260 15.10 -12.02 -9.38
CA CYS A 260 13.71 -12.22 -9.77
C CYS A 260 13.63 -12.87 -11.14
N GLU A 261 12.73 -13.84 -11.29
CA GLU A 261 12.40 -14.46 -12.57
C GLU A 261 11.03 -14.06 -13.05
N GLU A 262 10.86 -13.90 -14.36
CA GLU A 262 9.57 -13.58 -14.94
C GLU A 262 8.61 -14.79 -14.81
N THR A 263 7.38 -14.55 -14.36
CA THR A 263 6.34 -15.56 -14.17
C THR A 263 5.08 -15.19 -14.95
N THR A 264 4.33 -16.20 -15.36
CA THR A 264 3.01 -15.99 -15.96
C THR A 264 1.99 -15.59 -14.91
N PHE A 265 1.00 -14.80 -15.34
CA PHE A 265 -0.11 -14.37 -14.50
C PHE A 265 -1.01 -15.56 -14.13
N GLU A 266 -1.15 -15.84 -12.83
CA GLU A 266 -2.11 -16.84 -12.36
C GLU A 266 -3.53 -16.27 -12.42
N GLN A 267 -4.41 -16.94 -13.18
CA GLN A 267 -5.80 -16.54 -13.39
C GLN A 267 -6.71 -16.79 -12.17
N GLN A 268 -6.16 -17.33 -11.06
CA GLN A 268 -6.93 -17.61 -9.86
C GLN A 268 -7.23 -16.32 -9.08
N LYS A 269 -8.46 -15.85 -9.27
CA LYS A 269 -9.06 -14.73 -8.55
C LYS A 269 -9.33 -15.12 -7.09
N ILE A 270 -8.80 -14.34 -6.15
CA ILE A 270 -9.11 -14.44 -4.71
C ILE A 270 -10.44 -13.75 -4.43
N TRP A 271 -10.59 -12.53 -4.94
CA TRP A 271 -11.78 -11.73 -4.71
C TRP A 271 -12.01 -10.73 -5.84
N SER A 272 -13.25 -10.33 -6.05
CA SER A 272 -13.57 -9.24 -6.94
C SER A 272 -14.69 -8.37 -6.42
N ALA A 273 -14.61 -7.10 -6.81
CA ALA A 273 -15.56 -6.06 -6.51
C ALA A 273 -15.96 -5.39 -7.82
N PRO A 274 -16.68 -6.08 -8.72
CA PRO A 274 -16.99 -5.57 -10.05
C PRO A 274 -17.84 -4.29 -10.00
N ASP A 275 -18.74 -4.20 -9.02
CA ASP A 275 -19.64 -3.07 -8.83
C ASP A 275 -19.11 -2.04 -7.82
N SER A 276 -17.82 -2.12 -7.47
CA SER A 276 -17.21 -1.13 -6.59
C SER A 276 -17.08 0.21 -7.29
N TYR A 277 -17.35 1.26 -6.51
CA TYR A 277 -17.12 2.63 -6.89
C TYR A 277 -15.89 3.12 -6.11
N PRO A 278 -14.91 3.82 -6.71
CA PRO A 278 -14.95 4.46 -8.03
C PRO A 278 -14.64 3.57 -9.23
N TRP A 279 -13.97 2.43 -9.05
CA TRP A 279 -13.75 1.44 -10.10
C TRP A 279 -13.69 0.01 -9.56
N ALA A 280 -13.89 -0.96 -10.45
CA ALA A 280 -13.86 -2.37 -10.14
C ALA A 280 -12.49 -2.82 -9.61
N CYS A 281 -12.50 -3.75 -8.65
CA CYS A 281 -11.28 -4.37 -8.13
C CYS A 281 -11.26 -5.86 -8.44
N HIS A 282 -10.09 -6.38 -8.81
CA HIS A 282 -9.83 -7.80 -8.86
C HIS A 282 -8.55 -8.09 -8.09
N ILE A 283 -8.68 -8.86 -7.02
CA ILE A 283 -7.56 -9.32 -6.21
C ILE A 283 -7.25 -10.75 -6.61
N THR A 284 -6.02 -10.98 -7.05
CA THR A 284 -5.47 -12.30 -7.38
C THR A 284 -4.36 -12.65 -6.39
N LYS A 285 -3.96 -13.92 -6.34
CA LYS A 285 -2.87 -14.41 -5.46
C LYS A 285 -1.55 -13.67 -5.64
N ARG A 286 -1.37 -13.02 -6.80
CA ARG A 286 -0.27 -12.13 -7.10
C ARG A 286 -0.88 -10.83 -7.61
N ILE A 287 -1.24 -9.95 -6.68
CA ILE A 287 -1.75 -8.62 -7.02
C ILE A 287 -0.63 -7.91 -7.79
N VAL A 288 -0.73 -7.97 -9.12
CA VAL A 288 0.18 -7.36 -10.07
C VAL A 288 1.62 -7.83 -9.86
N MET A 289 1.96 -9.06 -10.28
CA MET A 289 3.32 -9.23 -10.81
C MET A 289 3.63 -10.40 -11.74
N LEU A 290 4.47 -10.02 -12.70
CA LEU A 290 5.24 -10.83 -13.64
C LEU A 290 6.51 -11.39 -13.02
N PHE A 291 6.79 -11.34 -11.71
CA PHE A 291 8.05 -11.88 -11.17
C PHE A 291 7.92 -12.71 -9.87
N THR A 292 8.75 -13.76 -9.73
CA THR A 292 8.94 -14.58 -8.51
C THR A 292 10.41 -14.66 -8.10
N LEU A 293 10.69 -14.89 -6.81
CA LEU A 293 12.06 -15.04 -6.33
C LEU A 293 12.65 -16.42 -6.66
N LEU A 294 13.92 -16.42 -7.04
CA LEU A 294 14.72 -17.63 -7.21
C LEU A 294 14.86 -18.38 -5.86
N PRO A 295 14.80 -19.72 -5.87
CA PRO A 295 15.00 -20.54 -4.67
C PRO A 295 16.43 -20.49 -4.12
#